data_AF-U2KBV0-F1
#
_entry.id   AF-U2KBV0-F1
#
_cell.length_a   1.000
_cell.length_b   1.000
_cell.length_c   1.000
_cell.angle_alpha   90.00
_cell.angle_beta   90.00
_cell.angle_gamma   90.00
#
_symmetry.space_group_name_H-M   'P 1'
#
loop_
_entity.id
_entity.type
_entity.pdbx_description
1 polymer ?
#
loop_
_entity_poly.entity_id
_entity_poly.type
_entity_poly.pdbx_seq_one_letter_code
_entity_poly.pdbx_strand_id
1 'polypeptide(L)' 'MYYMAQTSISIRMDAELKKNFENFCGAVGMNMSTAINMFAIACVREQRVPFEISAQRALPGESLDLFTDTTWSDGEH' A
#
# COMPACT_ATOMS: atom_id res chain seq x y z
N MET A 1 6.05 6.41 33.92
CA MET A 1 5.62 5.10 33.38
C MET A 1 5.00 5.38 32.01
N TYR A 2 5.68 5.04 30.92
CA TYR A 2 5.16 5.31 29.58
C TYR A 2 4.18 4.17 29.23
N TYR A 3 2.90 4.52 29.05
CA TYR A 3 1.90 3.59 28.56
C TYR A 3 2.13 3.45 27.06
N MET A 4 2.56 2.26 26.60
CA MET A 4 2.43 1.95 25.17
C MET A 4 0.94 1.80 24.89
N ALA A 5 0.33 2.89 24.41
CA ALA A 5 -1.05 2.86 23.96
C ALA A 5 -1.18 1.79 22.87
N GLN A 6 -1.80 0.68 23.24
CA GLN A 6 -2.23 -0.33 22.29
C GLN A 6 -3.43 0.25 21.54
N THR A 7 -3.18 0.76 20.35
CA THR A 7 -4.24 1.21 19.45
C THR A 7 -4.61 0.06 18.52
N SER A 8 -5.88 -0.36 18.57
CA SER A 8 -6.40 -1.39 17.67
C SER A 8 -6.80 -0.80 16.32
N ILE A 9 -6.38 -1.42 15.23
CA ILE A 9 -6.78 -1.05 13.86
C ILE A 9 -7.68 -2.18 13.32
N SER A 10 -8.86 -1.82 12.82
CA SER A 10 -9.78 -2.76 12.15
C SER A 10 -9.70 -2.57 10.64
N ILE A 11 -9.20 -3.57 9.93
CA ILE A 11 -9.02 -3.54 8.47
C ILE A 11 -10.04 -4.47 7.83
N ARG A 12 -10.81 -3.96 6.86
CA ARG A 12 -11.69 -4.77 6.03
C ARG A 12 -10.94 -5.15 4.77
N MET A 13 -10.93 -6.43 4.46
CA MET A 13 -10.28 -6.98 3.28
C MET A 13 -11.14 -8.10 2.69
N ASP A 14 -10.98 -8.34 1.40
CA ASP A 14 -11.64 -9.45 0.73
C ASP A 14 -11.18 -10.81 1.28
N ALA A 15 -12.06 -11.82 1.23
CA ALA A 15 -11.79 -13.14 1.77
C ALA A 15 -10.64 -13.87 1.04
N GLU A 16 -10.56 -13.76 -0.29
CA GLU A 16 -9.48 -14.35 -1.07
C GLU A 16 -8.17 -13.60 -0.83
N LEU A 17 -8.21 -12.26 -0.78
CA LEU A 17 -7.03 -11.45 -0.45
C LEU A 17 -6.46 -11.80 0.93
N LYS A 18 -7.31 -11.95 1.95
CA LYS A 18 -6.89 -12.37 3.29
C LYS A 18 -6.17 -13.71 3.24
N LYS A 19 -6.75 -14.70 2.57
CA LYS A 19 -6.19 -16.06 2.49
C LYS A 19 -4.83 -16.06 1.79
N ASN A 20 -4.70 -15.32 0.70
CA ASN A 20 -3.42 -15.20 -0.02
C ASN A 20 -2.37 -14.49 0.83
N PHE A 21 -2.74 -13.41 1.52
CA PHE A 21 -1.83 -12.68 2.39
C PHE A 21 -1.38 -13.51 3.59
N GLU A 22 -2.29 -14.29 4.18
CA GLU A 22 -2.01 -15.21 5.29
C GLU A 22 -1.03 -16.32 4.87
N ASN A 23 -1.24 -16.92 3.69
CA ASN A 23 -0.30 -17.89 3.12
C ASN A 23 1.08 -17.28 2.87
N PHE A 24 1.14 -16.07 2.32
CA PHE A 24 2.39 -15.34 2.12
C PHE A 24 3.12 -15.09 3.45
N CYS A 25 2.41 -14.58 4.47
CA CYS A 25 2.96 -14.35 5.79
C CYS A 25 3.51 -15.66 6.40
N GLY A 26 2.77 -16.78 6.24
CA GLY A 26 3.21 -18.10 6.67
C GLY A 26 4.49 -18.57 5.97
N ALA A 27 4.63 -18.33 4.66
CA ALA A 27 5.83 -18.67 3.90
C ALA A 27 7.06 -17.83 4.32
N VAL A 28 6.85 -16.56 4.67
CA VAL A 28 7.90 -15.66 5.16
C VAL A 28 8.26 -15.94 6.64
N GLY A 29 7.40 -16.66 7.38
CA GLY A 29 7.61 -16.97 8.79
C GLY A 29 7.17 -15.86 9.74
N MET A 30 6.19 -15.05 9.33
CA MET A 30 5.63 -13.96 10.13
C MET A 30 4.11 -14.03 10.18
N ASN A 31 3.48 -13.38 11.17
CA ASN A 31 2.02 -13.27 11.20
C ASN A 31 1.55 -11.99 10.48
N MET A 32 0.26 -11.98 10.13
CA MET A 32 -0.37 -10.88 9.41
C MET A 32 -0.25 -9.54 10.16
N SER A 33 -0.41 -9.53 11.49
CA SER A 33 -0.30 -8.33 12.31
C SER A 33 1.12 -7.75 12.31
N THR A 34 2.15 -8.60 12.34
CA THR A 34 3.55 -8.20 12.22
C THR A 34 3.82 -7.57 10.86
N ALA A 35 3.24 -8.13 9.78
CA ALA A 35 3.40 -7.58 8.44
C ALA A 35 2.78 -6.19 8.31
N ILE A 36 1.58 -5.99 8.84
CA ILE A 36 0.92 -4.67 8.87
C ILE A 36 1.71 -3.66 9.72
N ASN A 37 2.24 -4.09 10.87
CA ASN A 37 3.08 -3.21 11.71
C ASN A 37 4.37 -2.82 10.99
N MET A 38 5.04 -3.76 10.32
CA MET A 38 6.25 -3.49 9.53
C MET A 38 5.95 -2.52 8.38
N PHE A 39 4.81 -2.70 7.70
CA PHE A 39 4.33 -1.79 6.68
C PHE A 39 4.15 -0.37 7.23
N ALA A 40 3.47 -0.22 8.37
CA ALA A 40 3.28 1.08 9.01
C ALA A 40 4.62 1.73 9.39
N ILE A 41 5.56 0.97 9.95
CA ILE A 41 6.91 1.46 10.29
C ILE A 41 7.65 1.93 9.03
N ALA A 42 7.62 1.16 7.94
CA ALA A 42 8.26 1.52 6.69
C ALA A 42 7.67 2.81 6.10
N CYS A 43 6.33 2.93 6.08
CA CYS A 43 5.64 4.14 5.63
C CYS A 43 6.08 5.39 6.39
N VAL A 44 6.15 5.30 7.72
CA VAL A 44 6.55 6.43 8.57
C VAL A 44 8.03 6.77 8.40
N ARG A 45 8.88 5.75 8.25
CA ARG A 45 10.33 5.94 8.08
C ARG A 45 10.69 6.57 6.74
N GLU A 46 10.02 6.16 5.67
CA GLU A 46 10.31 6.64 4.31
C GLU A 46 9.43 7.84 3.90
N GLN A 47 8.44 8.20 4.73
CA GLN A 47 7.41 9.21 4.43
C GLN A 47 6.69 8.99 3.09
N ARG A 48 6.59 7.73 2.67
CA ARG A 48 5.92 7.27 1.47
C ARG A 48 5.47 5.83 1.65
N VAL A 49 4.55 5.37 0.82
CA VAL A 49 4.18 3.96 0.82
C VAL A 49 5.33 3.13 0.25
N PRO A 50 5.80 2.06 0.93
CA PRO A 50 6.93 1.22 0.54
C PRO A 50 6.60 0.24 -0.60
N PHE A 51 5.61 0.59 -1.41
CA PHE A 51 5.28 -0.05 -2.66
C PHE A 51 4.81 1.03 -3.64
N GLU A 52 5.02 0.79 -4.93
CA GLU A 52 4.54 1.69 -5.96
C GLU A 52 3.00 1.63 -6.01
N ILE A 53 2.34 2.79 -5.90
CA ILE A 53 0.89 2.90 -6.03
C ILE A 53 0.60 3.28 -7.48
N SER A 54 0.26 2.28 -8.29
CA SER A 54 -0.24 2.52 -9.64
C SER A 54 -1.77 2.43 -9.63
N ALA A 55 -2.45 3.46 -10.15
CA ALA A 55 -3.90 3.42 -10.36
C ALA A 55 -4.29 2.48 -11.52
N GLN A 56 -3.31 1.91 -12.25
CA GLN A 56 -3.54 0.79 -13.14
C GLN A 56 -4.07 -0.37 -12.31
N ARG A 57 -5.38 -0.58 -12.39
CA ARG A 57 -5.94 -1.93 -12.36
C ARG A 57 -5.17 -2.69 -13.43
N ALA A 58 -4.14 -3.44 -13.05
CA ALA A 58 -3.36 -4.24 -13.98
C ALA A 58 -4.23 -5.38 -14.50
N LEU A 59 -5.13 -5.05 -15.43
CA LEU A 59 -5.60 -5.98 -16.41
C LEU A 59 -4.42 -6.20 -17.36
N PRO A 60 -4.05 -7.45 -17.65
CA PRO A 60 -2.98 -7.72 -18.59
C PRO A 60 -3.36 -7.15 -19.97
N GLY A 61 -2.64 -6.12 -20.44
CA GLY A 61 -2.71 -5.64 -21.82
C GLY A 61 -3.08 -4.17 -22.07
N GLU A 62 -3.19 -3.30 -21.06
CA GLU A 62 -3.55 -1.88 -21.29
C GLU A 62 -2.33 -0.95 -21.23
N SER A 63 -2.11 -0.15 -22.29
CA SER A 63 -0.95 0.75 -22.40
C SER A 63 -1.08 2.00 -21.52
N LEU A 64 0.07 2.52 -21.09
CA LEU A 64 0.23 3.50 -20.02
C LEU A 64 0.37 4.91 -20.62
N ASP A 65 -0.66 5.41 -21.30
CA ASP A 65 -0.56 6.65 -22.10
C ASP A 65 -1.59 7.74 -21.74
N LEU A 66 -2.01 7.86 -20.46
CA LEU A 66 -3.09 8.80 -20.11
C LEU A 66 -2.75 9.87 -19.05
N PHE A 67 -1.48 10.05 -18.67
CA PHE A 67 -1.17 11.12 -17.69
C PHE A 67 0.12 11.92 -17.93
N THR A 68 0.63 12.01 -19.15
CA THR A 68 1.73 12.95 -19.46
C THR A 68 1.29 14.24 -20.13
N ASP A 69 0.00 14.42 -20.43
CA ASP A 69 -0.53 15.70 -20.94
C ASP A 69 -1.32 16.45 -19.87
N THR A 70 -0.58 16.96 -18.89
CA THR A 70 -0.90 18.31 -18.42
C THR A 70 0.36 19.11 -18.59
N THR A 71 0.65 19.40 -19.86
CA THR A 71 1.32 20.64 -20.23
C THR A 71 0.53 21.76 -19.57
N TRP A 72 1.00 22.22 -18.41
CA TRP A 72 0.62 23.52 -17.88
C TRP A 72 1.13 24.53 -18.91
N SER A 73 0.29 24.83 -19.90
CA SER A 73 0.47 25.95 -20.79
C SER A 73 0.34 27.21 -19.94
N ASP A 74 1.50 27.65 -19.45
CA ASP A 74 1.75 29.04 -19.14
C ASP A 74 1.34 29.84 -20.38
N GLY A 75 0.23 30.58 -20.26
CA GLY A 75 -0.45 31.23 -21.35
C GLY A 75 -1.14 32.49 -20.85
N GLU A 76 -0.43 33.59 -21.03
CA GLU A 76 -0.82 34.97 -20.78
C GLU A 76 -2.25 35.32 -21.25
N HIS A 77 -3.03 35.95 -20.36
CA HIS A 77 -3.72 37.23 -20.58
C HIS A 77 -4.26 37.80 -19.26
#